data_AF-A0AA89B6N3-F1
#
_entry.id   AF-A0AA89B6N3-F1
#
_cell.length_a   1.000
_cell.length_b   1.000
_cell.length_c   1.000
_cell.angle_alpha   90.00
_cell.angle_beta   90.00
_cell.angle_gamma   90.00
#
_symmetry.space_group_name_H-M   'P 1'
#
loop_
_entity.id
_entity.type
_entity.pdbx_description
1 polymer ?
#
loop_
_entity_poly.entity_id
_entity_poly.type
_entity_poly.pdbx_seq_one_letter_code
_entity_poly.pdbx_strand_id
1 'polypeptide(L)'
;KKRKLHAAAALAIGMAGDERHALLDTKALSRSVSHARDELHSFRSWLRWMCVDQSNAWTASLSWCVFVLFAIVVPCLSHFLLACSDCDNKLSRPYDAVVQLSLSSVATLSFLCLSRFVSKYGLRRFLFFDKLCDESETVRRGYTEQLNRSLKILFIFVLPCFAAESAYKIWWYTSGSTSIPFLGNAVVSDTVACILELCSWLYRTVVFFLVCVLFRLICCLQILRLQDFAQVFQVDSDVESVLREHLRIRRHLRIISHRYRAFILWALIIITASQFTSLLMTTRSNADVSILKAGELALCSVSLLAGLLILLRSATRITHKAQAVTCLAAKWHVCATIDSFDSAEAETPIMRGASNQVFPVNSDGFSDNEDVGDEEDELDNTKLVPSYAYSTISFQKRQALVTYFENNRAGITVYGFMLDRTSLHTIFGIELSLVLWLLGKTIGIS
;
A
#
# COMPACT_ATOMS: atom_id res chain seq x y z
N LYS A 1 70.75 -20.99 -13.40
CA LYS A 1 70.28 -19.57 -13.35
C LYS A 1 68.91 -19.36 -14.02
N LYS A 2 68.67 -19.85 -15.25
CA LYS A 2 67.36 -19.71 -15.96
C LYS A 2 66.12 -20.28 -15.23
N ARG A 3 66.20 -21.45 -14.59
CA ARG A 3 65.04 -22.05 -13.87
C ARG A 3 64.56 -21.23 -12.66
N LYS A 4 65.46 -20.56 -11.93
CA LYS A 4 65.08 -19.68 -10.81
C LYS A 4 64.39 -18.39 -11.27
N LEU A 5 64.71 -17.90 -12.47
CA LEU A 5 64.09 -16.70 -13.03
C LEU A 5 62.65 -16.98 -13.50
N HIS A 6 62.38 -18.15 -14.09
CA HIS A 6 61.03 -18.55 -14.49
C HIS A 6 60.11 -18.82 -13.29
N ALA A 7 60.63 -19.40 -12.20
CA ALA A 7 59.86 -19.62 -10.98
C ALA A 7 59.47 -18.30 -10.29
N ALA A 8 60.38 -17.32 -10.24
CA ALA A 8 60.09 -16.00 -9.67
C ALA A 8 59.09 -15.20 -10.54
N ALA A 9 59.18 -15.30 -11.87
CA ALA A 9 58.22 -14.67 -12.77
C ALA A 9 56.81 -15.30 -12.66
N ALA A 10 56.71 -16.63 -12.52
CA ALA A 10 55.43 -17.31 -12.33
C ALA A 10 54.77 -16.95 -10.99
N LEU A 11 55.56 -16.79 -9.93
CA LEU A 11 55.06 -16.39 -8.60
C LEU A 11 54.60 -14.92 -8.58
N ALA A 12 55.31 -14.03 -9.26
CA ALA A 12 54.93 -12.63 -9.40
C ALA A 12 53.66 -12.45 -10.26
N ILE A 13 53.47 -13.25 -11.31
CA ILE A 13 52.25 -13.25 -12.14
C ILE A 13 51.06 -13.83 -11.35
N GLY A 14 51.28 -14.87 -10.55
CA GLY A 14 50.26 -15.42 -9.65
C GLY A 14 49.79 -14.42 -8.60
N MET A 15 50.72 -13.73 -7.93
CA MET A 15 50.37 -12.70 -6.93
C MET A 15 49.70 -11.46 -7.54
N ALA A 16 50.10 -11.03 -8.74
CA ALA A 16 49.44 -9.91 -9.43
C ALA A 16 48.04 -10.27 -9.96
N GLY A 17 47.78 -11.56 -10.25
CA GLY A 17 46.45 -12.07 -10.56
C GLY A 17 45.53 -12.08 -9.34
N ASP A 18 46.05 -12.53 -8.20
CA ASP A 18 45.31 -12.63 -6.94
C ASP A 18 44.97 -11.24 -6.35
N GLU A 19 45.90 -10.28 -6.43
CA GLU A 19 45.63 -8.89 -6.05
C GLU A 19 44.61 -8.20 -6.99
N ARG A 20 44.61 -8.54 -8.29
CA ARG A 20 43.60 -8.02 -9.23
C ARG A 20 42.24 -8.64 -9.01
N HIS A 21 42.15 -9.93 -8.68
CA HIS A 21 40.90 -10.58 -8.31
C HIS A 21 40.37 -10.04 -6.97
N ALA A 22 41.22 -9.86 -5.97
CA ALA A 22 40.84 -9.25 -4.69
C ALA A 22 40.43 -7.77 -4.85
N LEU A 23 41.11 -6.99 -5.71
CA LEU A 23 40.72 -5.60 -6.00
C LEU A 23 39.45 -5.50 -6.83
N LEU A 24 39.17 -6.46 -7.71
CA LEU A 24 37.90 -6.54 -8.47
C LEU A 24 36.75 -6.98 -7.57
N ASP A 25 36.97 -7.90 -6.64
CA ASP A 25 35.97 -8.29 -5.63
C ASP A 25 35.70 -7.16 -4.65
N THR A 26 36.73 -6.44 -4.21
CA THR A 26 36.57 -5.27 -3.32
C THR A 26 35.90 -4.11 -4.07
N LYS A 27 36.18 -3.91 -5.36
CA LYS A 27 35.46 -2.94 -6.20
C LYS A 27 34.03 -3.38 -6.49
N ALA A 28 33.77 -4.67 -6.70
CA ALA A 28 32.44 -5.24 -6.90
C ALA A 28 31.61 -5.12 -5.61
N LEU A 29 32.14 -5.53 -4.46
CA LEU A 29 31.52 -5.30 -3.15
C LEU A 29 31.33 -3.80 -2.85
N SER A 30 32.26 -2.93 -3.22
CA SER A 30 32.07 -1.47 -3.07
C SER A 30 31.04 -0.88 -4.04
N ARG A 31 30.82 -1.52 -5.21
CA ARG A 31 29.75 -1.19 -6.17
C ARG A 31 28.39 -1.76 -5.74
N SER A 32 28.36 -2.83 -4.95
CA SER A 32 27.16 -3.39 -4.30
C SER A 32 26.72 -2.61 -3.07
N VAL A 33 27.60 -1.76 -2.51
CA VAL A 33 27.23 -0.65 -1.59
C VAL A 33 26.62 0.52 -2.40
N SER A 34 25.93 0.23 -3.50
CA SER A 34 25.13 1.22 -4.22
C SER A 34 23.98 1.69 -3.31
N HIS A 35 24.19 2.86 -2.72
CA HIS A 35 23.19 3.89 -2.49
C HIS A 35 21.82 3.47 -1.89
N ALA A 36 21.78 2.58 -0.90
CA ALA A 36 20.59 2.40 -0.07
C ALA A 36 20.15 3.72 0.64
N ARG A 37 21.07 4.69 0.76
CA ARG A 37 20.75 6.05 1.22
C ARG A 37 20.03 6.91 0.17
N ASP A 38 20.26 6.72 -1.14
CA ASP A 38 19.65 7.57 -2.17
C ASP A 38 18.22 7.13 -2.50
N GLU A 39 17.94 5.83 -2.47
CA GLU A 39 16.60 5.31 -2.81
C GLU A 39 15.53 5.84 -1.85
N LEU A 40 15.85 5.92 -0.55
CA LEU A 40 14.97 6.51 0.45
C LEU A 40 15.15 8.03 0.59
N HIS A 41 16.15 8.63 -0.05
CA HIS A 41 16.42 10.06 0.05
C HIS A 41 15.27 10.87 -0.52
N SER A 42 14.78 10.50 -1.71
CA SER A 42 13.61 11.16 -2.32
C SER A 42 12.39 11.11 -1.40
N PHE A 43 12.09 9.93 -0.85
CA PHE A 43 10.96 9.74 0.06
C PHE A 43 11.12 10.50 1.38
N ARG A 44 12.30 10.46 2.01
CA ARG A 44 12.59 11.21 3.24
C ARG A 44 12.60 12.72 3.01
N SER A 45 13.17 13.18 1.90
CA SER A 45 13.16 14.58 1.51
C SER A 45 11.73 15.08 1.35
N TRP A 46 10.87 14.27 0.74
CA TRP A 46 9.46 14.58 0.59
C TRP A 46 8.70 14.58 1.92
N LEU A 47 8.93 13.61 2.82
CA LEU A 47 8.38 13.62 4.18
C LEU A 47 8.86 14.82 5.00
N ARG A 48 10.12 15.24 4.82
CA ARG A 48 10.71 16.40 5.47
C ARG A 48 10.08 17.69 4.95
N TRP A 49 9.88 17.79 3.64
CA TRP A 49 9.17 18.92 3.02
C TRP A 49 7.74 19.05 3.56
N MET A 50 7.07 17.92 3.77
CA MET A 50 5.77 17.85 4.40
C MET A 50 5.73 18.13 5.91
N CYS A 51 6.89 18.34 6.57
CA CYS A 51 7.00 18.52 8.02
C CYS A 51 6.42 17.35 8.84
N VAL A 52 6.54 16.12 8.33
CA VAL A 52 6.06 14.90 9.01
C VAL A 52 7.23 14.08 9.59
N ASP A 53 8.47 14.52 9.39
CA ASP A 53 9.66 13.82 9.86
C ASP A 53 9.90 13.98 11.38
N GLN A 54 9.77 12.88 12.11
CA GLN A 54 9.98 12.82 13.57
C GLN A 54 11.31 12.16 13.95
N SER A 55 12.33 12.28 13.10
CA SER A 55 13.65 11.68 13.31
C SER A 55 14.41 12.22 14.53
N ASN A 56 14.30 13.53 14.81
CA ASN A 56 14.94 14.19 15.96
C ASN A 56 13.88 14.82 16.88
N ALA A 57 14.20 15.03 18.16
CA ALA A 57 13.28 15.68 19.11
C ALA A 57 12.85 17.08 18.64
N TRP A 58 13.76 17.85 18.04
CA TRP A 58 13.46 19.15 17.45
C TRP A 58 12.51 19.07 16.25
N THR A 59 12.76 18.14 15.31
CA THR A 59 11.90 17.97 14.13
C THR A 59 10.54 17.37 14.52
N ALA A 60 10.49 16.54 15.56
CA ALA A 60 9.26 16.06 16.15
C ALA A 60 8.46 17.24 16.73
N SER A 61 9.05 18.10 17.56
CA SER A 61 8.37 19.29 18.08
C SER A 61 7.86 20.18 16.94
N LEU A 62 8.68 20.44 15.92
CA LEU A 62 8.27 21.19 14.73
C LEU A 62 7.08 20.52 14.01
N SER A 63 7.14 19.19 13.80
CA SER A 63 6.05 18.45 13.16
C SER A 63 4.74 18.54 13.93
N TRP A 64 4.79 18.50 15.27
CA TRP A 64 3.61 18.65 16.13
C TRP A 64 3.06 20.07 16.07
N CYS A 65 3.93 21.09 16.08
CA CYS A 65 3.49 22.49 15.94
C CYS A 65 2.81 22.73 14.58
N VAL A 66 3.42 22.28 13.49
CA VAL A 66 2.86 22.39 12.13
C VAL A 66 1.54 21.61 12.04
N PHE A 67 1.49 20.42 12.62
CA PHE A 67 0.27 19.61 12.68
C PHE A 67 -0.86 20.33 13.41
N VAL A 68 -0.62 20.82 14.63
CA VAL A 68 -1.63 21.55 15.41
C VAL A 68 -2.10 22.80 14.66
N LEU A 69 -1.17 23.55 14.05
CA LEU A 69 -1.50 24.73 13.27
C LEU A 69 -2.45 24.41 12.10
N PHE A 70 -2.07 23.47 11.22
CA PHE A 70 -2.83 23.22 10.00
C PHE A 70 -4.01 22.25 10.18
N ALA A 71 -3.98 21.36 11.16
CA ALA A 71 -5.05 20.39 11.39
C ALA A 71 -6.10 20.84 12.41
N ILE A 72 -5.79 21.82 13.28
CA ILE A 72 -6.70 22.24 14.35
C ILE A 72 -6.91 23.76 14.32
N VAL A 73 -5.84 24.55 14.44
CA VAL A 73 -5.95 26.00 14.61
C VAL A 73 -6.54 26.67 13.38
N VAL A 74 -6.00 26.42 12.19
CA VAL A 74 -6.50 27.05 10.95
C VAL A 74 -7.96 26.67 10.65
N PRO A 75 -8.39 25.39 10.73
CA PRO A 75 -9.81 25.03 10.60
C PRO A 75 -10.69 25.75 11.64
N CYS A 76 -10.32 25.70 12.92
CA CYS A 76 -11.10 26.39 13.96
C CYS A 76 -11.21 27.90 13.70
N LEU A 77 -10.11 28.56 13.32
CA LEU A 77 -10.13 29.98 12.98
C LEU A 77 -10.99 30.26 11.75
N SER A 78 -10.89 29.44 10.69
CA SER A 78 -11.75 29.56 9.50
C SER A 78 -13.23 29.45 9.90
N HIS A 79 -13.60 28.44 10.70
CA HIS A 79 -14.98 28.26 11.15
C HIS A 79 -15.50 29.44 11.99
N PHE A 80 -14.73 29.90 12.99
CA PHE A 80 -15.19 30.93 13.92
C PHE A 80 -15.07 32.36 13.37
N LEU A 81 -14.05 32.67 12.56
CA LEU A 81 -13.84 34.00 12.01
C LEU A 81 -14.71 34.26 10.77
N LEU A 82 -15.07 33.22 10.02
CA LEU A 82 -15.97 33.33 8.86
C LEU A 82 -17.44 33.06 9.20
N ALA A 83 -17.75 32.57 10.41
CA ALA A 83 -19.10 32.51 10.95
C ALA A 83 -19.61 33.91 11.30
N CYS A 84 -19.83 34.73 10.28
CA CYS A 84 -20.52 36.01 10.41
C CYS A 84 -22.04 35.77 10.38
N SER A 85 -22.73 36.21 11.43
CA SER A 85 -24.19 36.16 11.52
C SER A 85 -24.91 37.05 10.49
N ASP A 86 -24.20 38.04 9.96
CA ASP A 86 -24.74 39.09 9.08
C ASP A 86 -24.33 38.91 7.59
N CYS A 87 -23.69 37.79 7.24
CA CYS A 87 -23.30 37.51 5.85
C CYS A 87 -24.50 37.11 4.97
N ASP A 88 -24.46 37.55 3.72
CA ASP A 88 -25.51 37.34 2.71
C ASP A 88 -25.83 35.83 2.52
N ASN A 89 -27.12 35.48 2.40
CA ASN A 89 -27.61 34.09 2.39
C ASN A 89 -27.05 33.23 1.22
N LYS A 90 -26.51 33.87 0.18
CA LYS A 90 -25.82 33.20 -0.94
C LYS A 90 -24.41 32.70 -0.59
N LEU A 91 -23.80 33.25 0.47
CA LEU A 91 -22.43 32.95 0.90
C LEU A 91 -22.37 32.18 2.24
N SER A 92 -23.49 31.66 2.74
CA SER A 92 -23.47 30.79 3.93
C SER A 92 -22.86 29.42 3.57
N ARG A 93 -21.93 28.92 4.40
CA ARG A 93 -21.33 27.58 4.29
C ARG A 93 -21.95 26.61 5.32
N PRO A 94 -23.10 25.99 5.04
CA PRO A 94 -23.81 25.15 6.01
C PRO A 94 -23.09 23.83 6.34
N TYR A 95 -22.22 23.35 5.44
CA TYR A 95 -21.57 22.04 5.58
C TYR A 95 -20.10 22.14 6.05
N ASP A 96 -19.57 23.34 6.23
CA ASP A 96 -18.16 23.60 6.57
C ASP A 96 -17.74 22.88 7.86
N ALA A 97 -18.58 22.90 8.89
CA ALA A 97 -18.32 22.20 10.15
C ALA A 97 -18.08 20.68 9.94
N VAL A 98 -18.89 20.03 9.11
CA VAL A 98 -18.79 18.59 8.84
C VAL A 98 -17.51 18.29 8.06
N VAL A 99 -17.21 19.09 7.04
CA VAL A 99 -15.97 18.97 6.24
C VAL A 99 -14.75 19.14 7.14
N GLN A 100 -14.69 20.22 7.91
CA GLN A 100 -13.53 20.52 8.74
C GLN A 100 -13.33 19.48 9.84
N LEU A 101 -14.39 19.03 10.51
CA LEU A 101 -14.29 18.00 11.56
C LEU A 101 -13.89 16.64 10.98
N SER A 102 -14.45 16.24 9.84
CA SER A 102 -14.09 14.96 9.19
C SER A 102 -12.65 14.95 8.69
N LEU A 103 -12.21 15.99 7.98
CA LEU A 103 -10.84 16.08 7.48
C LEU A 103 -9.81 16.13 8.63
N SER A 104 -10.13 16.86 9.70
CA SER A 104 -9.24 17.01 10.86
C SER A 104 -9.21 15.75 11.73
N SER A 105 -10.34 15.05 11.92
CA SER A 105 -10.38 13.78 12.65
C SER A 105 -9.61 12.66 11.92
N VAL A 106 -9.70 12.60 10.59
CA VAL A 106 -8.93 11.63 9.80
C VAL A 106 -7.44 12.01 9.73
N ALA A 107 -7.12 13.29 9.63
CA ALA A 107 -5.73 13.77 9.65
C ALA A 107 -5.07 13.53 11.03
N THR A 108 -5.78 13.77 12.14
CA THR A 108 -5.30 13.45 13.50
C THR A 108 -5.07 11.96 13.68
N LEU A 109 -6.02 11.11 13.27
CA LEU A 109 -5.83 9.66 13.31
C LEU A 109 -4.59 9.23 12.52
N SER A 110 -4.42 9.77 11.31
CA SER A 110 -3.28 9.50 10.43
C SER A 110 -1.95 9.97 11.01
N PHE A 111 -1.90 11.20 11.51
CA PHE A 111 -0.68 11.75 12.12
C PHE A 111 -0.27 10.99 13.38
N LEU A 112 -1.22 10.65 14.26
CA LEU A 112 -0.95 9.84 15.45
C LEU A 112 -0.44 8.44 15.08
N CYS A 113 -1.02 7.83 14.05
CA CYS A 113 -0.59 6.54 13.52
C CYS A 113 0.86 6.61 13.02
N LEU A 114 1.16 7.61 12.20
CA LEU A 114 2.48 7.82 11.63
C LEU A 114 3.52 8.18 12.69
N SER A 115 3.17 9.06 13.63
CA SER A 115 4.02 9.45 14.75
C SER A 115 4.41 8.24 15.61
N ARG A 116 3.44 7.40 15.97
CA ARG A 116 3.70 6.15 16.71
C ARG A 116 4.61 5.21 15.94
N PHE A 117 4.47 5.12 14.62
CA PHE A 117 5.31 4.24 13.81
C PHE A 117 6.74 4.75 13.65
N VAL A 118 6.91 6.04 13.38
CA VAL A 118 8.23 6.66 13.24
C VAL A 118 8.97 6.61 14.57
N SER A 119 8.32 6.99 15.68
CA SER A 119 8.95 6.96 17.02
C SER A 119 9.30 5.54 17.48
N LYS A 120 8.42 4.56 17.27
CA LYS A 120 8.63 3.19 17.80
C LYS A 120 9.58 2.33 16.96
N TYR A 121 9.57 2.48 15.63
CA TYR A 121 10.31 1.58 14.73
C TYR A 121 11.36 2.29 13.89
N GLY A 122 11.18 3.58 13.59
CA GLY A 122 11.96 4.28 12.57
C GLY A 122 11.49 3.92 11.15
N LEU A 123 11.59 4.88 10.22
CA LEU A 123 11.05 4.75 8.86
C LEU A 123 11.61 3.56 8.07
N ARG A 124 12.91 3.28 8.23
CA ARG A 124 13.61 2.19 7.52
C ARG A 124 13.13 0.81 7.97
N ARG A 125 13.07 0.59 9.28
CA ARG A 125 12.58 -0.65 9.88
C ARG A 125 11.10 -0.85 9.66
N PHE A 126 10.35 0.25 9.61
CA PHE A 126 8.92 0.24 9.33
C PHE A 126 8.59 -0.27 7.93
N LEU A 127 9.31 0.21 6.92
CA LEU A 127 9.21 -0.22 5.52
C LEU A 127 9.96 -1.53 5.23
N PHE A 128 10.56 -2.17 6.25
CA PHE A 128 11.36 -3.40 6.14
C PHE A 128 12.61 -3.29 5.23
N PHE A 129 13.12 -2.07 4.98
CA PHE A 129 14.35 -1.86 4.21
C PHE A 129 15.60 -2.40 4.91
N ASP A 130 15.59 -2.55 6.24
CA ASP A 130 16.75 -3.09 6.97
C ASP A 130 17.05 -4.55 6.58
N LYS A 131 16.04 -5.33 6.17
CA LYS A 131 16.24 -6.70 5.70
C LYS A 131 16.55 -6.80 4.20
N LEU A 132 16.30 -5.74 3.44
CA LEU A 132 16.46 -5.74 1.99
C LEU A 132 17.93 -5.69 1.55
N CYS A 133 18.83 -5.30 2.45
CA CYS A 133 20.27 -5.28 2.18
C CYS A 133 20.87 -6.68 1.99
N ASP A 134 20.20 -7.71 2.52
CA ASP A 134 20.65 -9.10 2.43
C ASP A 134 19.97 -9.85 1.26
N GLU A 135 19.07 -9.19 0.52
CA GLU A 135 18.29 -9.76 -0.57
C GLU A 135 18.90 -9.43 -1.94
N SER A 136 18.50 -10.17 -2.98
CA SER A 136 19.07 -10.04 -4.33
C SER A 136 18.81 -8.67 -4.99
N GLU A 137 19.68 -8.29 -5.94
CA GLU A 137 19.58 -6.98 -6.62
C GLU A 137 18.30 -6.80 -7.44
N THR A 138 17.73 -7.90 -7.94
CA THR A 138 16.44 -7.90 -8.68
C THR A 138 15.29 -7.52 -7.75
N VAL A 139 15.27 -8.05 -6.53
CA VAL A 139 14.27 -7.74 -5.50
C VAL A 139 14.41 -6.27 -5.11
N ARG A 140 15.63 -5.78 -4.86
CA ARG A 140 15.86 -4.36 -4.55
C ARG A 140 15.30 -3.43 -5.64
N ARG A 141 15.53 -3.74 -6.92
CA ARG A 141 14.98 -2.95 -8.04
C ARG A 141 13.45 -2.94 -8.04
N GLY A 142 12.80 -4.11 -7.89
CA GLY A 142 11.34 -4.19 -7.80
C GLY A 142 10.75 -3.39 -6.63
N TYR A 143 11.47 -3.32 -5.51
CA TYR A 143 11.07 -2.50 -4.36
C TYR A 143 11.10 -0.99 -4.67
N THR A 144 12.16 -0.50 -5.31
CA THR A 144 12.28 0.93 -5.67
C THR A 144 11.21 1.38 -6.65
N GLU A 145 10.92 0.52 -7.63
CA GLU A 145 9.87 0.75 -8.61
C GLU A 145 8.51 0.84 -7.92
N GLN A 146 8.22 -0.07 -7.00
CA GLN A 146 6.96 -0.06 -6.26
C GLN A 146 6.82 1.13 -5.31
N LEU A 147 7.93 1.59 -4.73
CA LEU A 147 7.96 2.82 -3.93
C LEU A 147 7.62 4.05 -4.79
N ASN A 148 8.30 4.21 -5.93
CA ASN A 148 8.05 5.32 -6.85
C ASN A 148 6.62 5.29 -7.41
N ARG A 149 6.12 4.11 -7.77
CA ARG A 149 4.73 3.92 -8.23
C ARG A 149 3.72 4.29 -7.15
N SER A 150 3.99 3.91 -5.89
CA SER A 150 3.12 4.27 -4.76
C SER A 150 3.09 5.78 -4.50
N LEU A 151 4.24 6.46 -4.62
CA LEU A 151 4.30 7.91 -4.55
C LEU A 151 3.60 8.59 -5.72
N LYS A 152 3.77 8.09 -6.95
CA LYS A 152 3.07 8.61 -8.12
C LYS A 152 1.54 8.56 -7.93
N ILE A 153 1.04 7.48 -7.33
CA ILE A 153 -0.38 7.33 -6.99
C ILE A 153 -0.84 8.40 -6.00
N LEU A 154 -0.03 8.72 -4.99
CA LEU A 154 -0.35 9.82 -4.07
C LEU A 154 -0.57 11.14 -4.84
N PHE A 155 0.34 11.48 -5.75
CA PHE A 155 0.22 12.69 -6.56
C PHE A 155 -0.99 12.65 -7.50
N ILE A 156 -1.28 11.50 -8.11
CA ILE A 156 -2.44 11.32 -9.00
C ILE A 156 -3.77 11.58 -8.27
N PHE A 157 -3.89 11.22 -6.98
CA PHE A 157 -5.10 11.50 -6.21
C PHE A 157 -5.13 12.90 -5.61
N VAL A 158 -4.01 13.37 -5.05
CA VAL A 158 -3.97 14.65 -4.32
C VAL A 158 -4.03 15.84 -5.27
N LEU A 159 -3.33 15.81 -6.41
CA LEU A 159 -3.23 16.92 -7.34
C LEU A 159 -4.58 17.37 -7.94
N PRO A 160 -5.45 16.48 -8.48
CA PRO A 160 -6.74 16.90 -9.01
C PRO A 160 -7.69 17.39 -7.92
N CYS A 161 -7.70 16.75 -6.74
CA CYS A 161 -8.52 17.23 -5.62
C CYS A 161 -8.05 18.60 -5.15
N PHE A 162 -6.73 18.85 -5.09
CA PHE A 162 -6.20 20.16 -4.73
C PHE A 162 -6.51 21.23 -5.79
N ALA A 163 -6.46 20.89 -7.08
CA ALA A 163 -6.84 21.82 -8.15
C ALA A 163 -8.33 22.19 -8.08
N ALA A 164 -9.20 21.20 -7.84
CA ALA A 164 -10.63 21.43 -7.67
C ALA A 164 -10.94 22.31 -6.44
N GLU A 165 -10.31 22.02 -5.31
CA GLU A 165 -10.44 22.80 -4.08
C GLU A 165 -9.92 24.23 -4.25
N SER A 166 -8.77 24.38 -4.93
CA SER A 166 -8.19 25.69 -5.24
C SER A 166 -9.12 26.52 -6.11
N ALA A 167 -9.66 25.94 -7.17
CA ALA A 167 -10.63 26.62 -8.04
C ALA A 167 -11.88 27.04 -7.26
N TYR A 168 -12.39 26.15 -6.39
CA TYR A 168 -13.55 26.44 -5.54
C TYR A 168 -13.30 27.61 -4.58
N LYS A 169 -12.18 27.59 -3.83
CA LYS A 169 -11.86 28.65 -2.88
C LYS A 169 -11.51 29.97 -3.56
N ILE A 170 -10.76 29.93 -4.66
CA ILE A 170 -10.46 31.14 -5.44
C ILE A 170 -11.76 31.77 -5.92
N TRP A 171 -12.66 31.00 -6.52
CA TRP A 171 -13.99 31.49 -6.94
C TRP A 171 -14.79 32.10 -5.78
N TRP A 172 -14.77 31.44 -4.63
CA TRP A 172 -15.48 31.91 -3.44
C TRP A 172 -14.94 33.26 -2.93
N TYR A 173 -13.64 33.36 -2.74
CA TYR A 173 -12.99 34.57 -2.21
C TYR A 173 -13.05 35.74 -3.22
N THR A 174 -13.04 35.47 -4.53
CA THR A 174 -13.21 36.53 -5.54
C THR A 174 -14.65 36.98 -5.71
N SER A 175 -15.63 36.08 -5.55
CA SER A 175 -17.05 36.41 -5.67
C SER A 175 -17.65 37.02 -4.40
N GLY A 176 -17.08 36.68 -3.24
CA GLY A 176 -17.53 37.09 -1.92
C GLY A 176 -16.69 38.21 -1.31
N SER A 177 -16.52 39.32 -2.03
CA SER A 177 -15.75 40.48 -1.58
C SER A 177 -16.43 41.17 -0.37
N THR A 178 -16.30 40.59 0.81
CA THR A 178 -16.70 41.18 2.09
C THR A 178 -15.47 41.32 3.00
N SER A 179 -15.24 42.55 3.44
CA SER A 179 -14.06 43.02 4.16
C SER A 179 -13.77 42.22 5.44
N ILE A 180 -12.83 41.27 5.40
CA ILE A 180 -12.23 40.70 6.61
C ILE A 180 -11.19 41.72 7.13
N PRO A 181 -11.41 42.39 8.28
CA PRO A 181 -10.62 43.54 8.68
C PRO A 181 -9.41 43.14 9.53
N PHE A 182 -8.57 42.20 9.07
CA PHE A 182 -7.45 41.71 9.89
C PHE A 182 -6.10 42.40 9.59
N LEU A 183 -5.92 42.93 8.38
CA LEU A 183 -4.60 43.39 7.88
C LEU A 183 -4.59 44.78 7.24
N GLY A 184 -5.60 45.62 7.52
CA GLY A 184 -5.69 47.00 7.04
C GLY A 184 -6.05 47.15 5.55
N ASN A 185 -5.74 46.15 4.71
CA ASN A 185 -6.18 46.03 3.32
C ASN A 185 -6.98 44.74 3.12
N ALA A 186 -8.25 44.86 2.71
CA ALA A 186 -9.17 43.72 2.57
C ALA A 186 -8.62 42.62 1.63
N VAL A 187 -8.04 43.03 0.50
CA VAL A 187 -7.50 42.09 -0.51
C VAL A 187 -6.36 41.24 0.04
N VAL A 188 -5.50 41.81 0.89
CA VAL A 188 -4.36 41.09 1.48
C VAL A 188 -4.87 40.09 2.52
N SER A 189 -5.84 40.49 3.34
CA SER A 189 -6.46 39.62 4.35
C SER A 189 -7.13 38.41 3.70
N ASP A 190 -7.93 38.62 2.66
CA ASP A 190 -8.65 37.56 1.96
C ASP A 190 -7.71 36.60 1.23
N THR A 191 -6.64 37.14 0.62
CA THR A 191 -5.60 36.33 -0.04
C THR A 191 -4.87 35.44 0.97
N VAL A 192 -4.48 35.98 2.12
CA VAL A 192 -3.80 35.22 3.17
C VAL A 192 -4.71 34.15 3.77
N ALA A 193 -5.98 34.46 4.01
CA ALA A 193 -6.97 33.50 4.49
C ALA A 193 -7.18 32.34 3.49
N CYS A 194 -7.32 32.66 2.20
CA CYS A 194 -7.44 31.67 1.13
C CYS A 194 -6.22 30.74 1.07
N ILE A 195 -5.00 31.30 1.11
CA ILE A 195 -3.75 30.51 1.09
C ILE A 195 -3.66 29.61 2.32
N LEU A 196 -3.93 30.14 3.52
CA LEU A 196 -3.87 29.36 4.77
C LEU A 196 -4.88 28.21 4.76
N GLU A 197 -6.10 28.46 4.28
CA GLU A 197 -7.13 27.43 4.13
C GLU A 197 -6.73 26.34 3.13
N LEU A 198 -6.18 26.72 1.97
CA LEU A 198 -5.69 25.77 0.97
C LEU A 198 -4.50 24.95 1.49
N CYS A 199 -3.55 25.59 2.18
CA CYS A 199 -2.45 24.90 2.83
C CYS A 199 -2.94 23.93 3.92
N SER A 200 -3.91 24.33 4.73
CA SER A 200 -4.51 23.48 5.77
C SER A 200 -5.24 22.28 5.17
N TRP A 201 -6.05 22.50 4.13
CA TRP A 201 -6.74 21.44 3.42
C TRP A 201 -5.74 20.48 2.77
N LEU A 202 -4.75 21.00 2.04
CA LEU A 202 -3.71 20.20 1.39
C LEU A 202 -2.94 19.36 2.41
N TYR A 203 -2.51 19.97 3.52
CA TYR A 203 -1.79 19.28 4.57
C TYR A 203 -2.59 18.11 5.16
N ARG A 204 -3.86 18.34 5.55
CA ARG A 204 -4.74 17.30 6.12
C ARG A 204 -4.97 16.15 5.12
N THR A 205 -5.27 16.49 3.87
CA THR A 205 -5.49 15.53 2.79
C THR A 205 -4.23 14.70 2.52
N VAL A 206 -3.06 15.34 2.38
CA VAL A 206 -1.82 14.61 2.08
C VAL A 206 -1.40 13.74 3.27
N VAL A 207 -1.54 14.20 4.52
CA VAL A 207 -1.23 13.38 5.72
C VAL A 207 -2.10 12.11 5.76
N PHE A 208 -3.39 12.22 5.44
CA PHE A 208 -4.27 11.06 5.35
C PHE A 208 -3.84 10.10 4.23
N PHE A 209 -3.73 10.60 2.99
CA PHE A 209 -3.34 9.76 1.86
C PHE A 209 -1.95 9.15 2.02
N LEU A 210 -1.03 9.84 2.70
CA LEU A 210 0.29 9.31 3.02
C LEU A 210 0.21 8.02 3.82
N VAL A 211 -0.62 7.95 4.87
CA VAL A 211 -0.78 6.72 5.66
C VAL A 211 -1.43 5.61 4.83
N CYS A 212 -2.41 5.96 3.99
CA CYS A 212 -3.04 5.03 3.05
C CYS A 212 -2.05 4.43 2.05
N VAL A 213 -1.19 5.28 1.47
CA VAL A 213 -0.16 4.89 0.51
C VAL A 213 0.97 4.11 1.19
N LEU A 214 1.36 4.47 2.42
CA LEU A 214 2.32 3.70 3.21
C LEU A 214 1.80 2.28 3.48
N PHE A 215 0.53 2.15 3.84
CA PHE A 215 -0.09 0.83 4.01
C PHE A 215 -0.11 0.04 2.70
N ARG A 216 -0.54 0.68 1.59
CA ARG A 216 -0.49 0.08 0.25
C ARG A 216 0.91 -0.38 -0.11
N LEU A 217 1.92 0.47 0.10
CA LEU A 217 3.31 0.16 -0.17
C LEU A 217 3.75 -1.06 0.62
N ILE A 218 3.52 -1.08 1.94
CA ILE A 218 3.83 -2.24 2.80
C ILE A 218 3.17 -3.52 2.27
N CYS A 219 1.90 -3.45 1.88
CA CYS A 219 1.19 -4.60 1.31
C CYS A 219 1.83 -5.07 0.00
N CYS A 220 2.15 -4.15 -0.92
CA CYS A 220 2.80 -4.50 -2.18
C CYS A 220 4.21 -5.07 -1.99
N LEU A 221 4.99 -4.55 -1.04
CA LEU A 221 6.29 -5.10 -0.71
C LEU A 221 6.19 -6.53 -0.18
N GLN A 222 5.13 -6.85 0.58
CA GLN A 222 4.88 -8.23 1.01
C GLN A 222 4.39 -9.13 -0.14
N ILE A 223 3.69 -8.58 -1.15
CA ILE A 223 3.31 -9.35 -2.34
C ILE A 223 4.55 -9.75 -3.14
N LEU A 224 5.51 -8.83 -3.34
CA LEU A 224 6.78 -9.15 -4.00
C LEU A 224 7.50 -10.31 -3.30
N ARG A 225 7.59 -10.28 -1.96
CA ARG A 225 8.16 -11.40 -1.19
C ARG A 225 7.41 -12.71 -1.34
N LEU A 226 6.10 -12.63 -1.54
CA LEU A 226 5.28 -13.82 -1.74
C LEU A 226 5.49 -14.42 -3.13
N GLN A 227 5.72 -13.58 -4.14
CA GLN A 227 6.10 -14.01 -5.49
C GLN A 227 7.49 -14.65 -5.48
N ASP A 228 8.47 -14.02 -4.83
CA ASP A 228 9.81 -14.60 -4.66
C ASP A 228 9.74 -15.96 -3.94
N PHE A 229 8.93 -16.06 -2.89
CA PHE A 229 8.67 -17.33 -2.21
C PHE A 229 8.07 -18.38 -3.15
N ALA A 230 7.11 -18.01 -4.02
CA ALA A 230 6.51 -18.93 -4.96
C ALA A 230 7.52 -19.43 -6.00
N GLN A 231 8.47 -18.59 -6.42
CA GLN A 231 9.56 -18.99 -7.31
C GLN A 231 10.54 -19.95 -6.61
N VAL A 232 10.95 -19.66 -5.37
CA VAL A 232 11.82 -20.55 -4.59
C VAL A 232 11.13 -21.88 -4.27
N PHE A 233 9.81 -21.86 -4.00
CA PHE A 233 9.00 -23.06 -3.79
C PHE A 233 9.02 -24.01 -5.01
N GLN A 234 9.22 -23.49 -6.22
CA GLN A 234 9.38 -24.31 -7.43
C GLN A 234 10.78 -24.94 -7.57
N VAL A 235 11.82 -24.32 -7.00
CA VAL A 235 13.22 -24.71 -7.21
C VAL A 235 13.75 -25.58 -6.06
N ASP A 236 13.47 -25.21 -4.81
CA ASP A 236 13.97 -25.90 -3.61
C ASP A 236 12.82 -26.60 -2.87
N SER A 237 12.72 -27.92 -3.00
CA SER A 237 11.54 -28.69 -2.59
C SER A 237 11.53 -29.18 -1.14
N ASP A 238 12.50 -28.83 -0.28
CA ASP A 238 12.49 -29.30 1.11
C ASP A 238 11.28 -28.75 1.91
N VAL A 239 10.38 -29.64 2.33
CA VAL A 239 9.13 -29.28 3.06
C VAL A 239 9.39 -28.43 4.32
N GLU A 240 10.51 -28.67 5.01
CA GLU A 240 10.88 -27.93 6.21
C GLU A 240 11.30 -26.49 5.91
N SER A 241 12.05 -26.25 4.84
CA SER A 241 12.48 -24.90 4.44
C SER A 241 11.27 -24.07 3.98
N VAL A 242 10.38 -24.68 3.20
CA VAL A 242 9.11 -24.09 2.75
C VAL A 242 8.23 -23.68 3.93
N LEU A 243 8.03 -24.58 4.90
CA LEU A 243 7.20 -24.30 6.07
C LEU A 243 7.79 -23.16 6.92
N ARG A 244 9.12 -23.17 7.13
CA ARG A 244 9.83 -22.13 7.87
C ARG A 244 9.66 -20.76 7.22
N GLU A 245 9.73 -20.69 5.90
CA GLU A 245 9.57 -19.42 5.17
C GLU A 245 8.12 -18.94 5.18
N HIS A 246 7.15 -19.84 4.98
CA HIS A 246 5.73 -19.50 5.11
C HIS A 246 5.40 -18.96 6.52
N LEU A 247 5.94 -19.59 7.58
CA LEU A 247 5.79 -19.10 8.95
C LEU A 247 6.39 -17.70 9.16
N ARG A 248 7.52 -17.40 8.49
CA ARG A 248 8.16 -16.08 8.52
C ARG A 248 7.27 -15.03 7.85
N ILE A 249 6.72 -15.32 6.67
CA ILE A 249 5.78 -14.45 5.95
C ILE A 249 4.53 -14.20 6.80
N ARG A 250 3.93 -15.26 7.36
CA ARG A 250 2.75 -15.15 8.22
C ARG A 250 3.02 -14.30 9.47
N ARG A 251 4.21 -14.42 10.06
CA ARG A 251 4.64 -13.56 11.17
C ARG A 251 4.71 -12.10 10.73
N HIS A 252 5.28 -11.81 9.56
CA HIS A 252 5.34 -10.45 9.01
C HIS A 252 3.95 -9.86 8.75
N LEU A 253 3.05 -10.61 8.11
CA LEU A 253 1.66 -10.20 7.89
C LEU A 253 0.92 -9.92 9.20
N ARG A 254 1.10 -10.78 10.22
CA ARG A 254 0.49 -10.59 11.55
C ARG A 254 0.99 -9.34 12.23
N ILE A 255 2.29 -9.04 12.13
CA ILE A 255 2.88 -7.81 12.68
C ILE A 255 2.28 -6.58 11.98
N ILE A 256 2.17 -6.60 10.66
CA ILE A 256 1.59 -5.49 9.87
C ILE A 256 0.12 -5.29 10.24
N SER A 257 -0.67 -6.36 10.22
CA SER A 257 -2.08 -6.38 10.65
C SER A 257 -2.23 -5.80 12.06
N HIS A 258 -1.43 -6.24 13.03
CA HIS A 258 -1.51 -5.74 14.40
C HIS A 258 -1.21 -4.23 14.51
N ARG A 259 -0.27 -3.71 13.71
CA ARG A 259 0.07 -2.28 13.70
C ARG A 259 -1.06 -1.42 13.13
N TYR A 260 -1.70 -1.89 12.06
CA TYR A 260 -2.71 -1.12 11.32
C TYR A 260 -4.15 -1.40 11.70
N ARG A 261 -4.45 -2.47 12.45
CA ARG A 261 -5.84 -2.86 12.79
C ARG A 261 -6.65 -1.74 13.43
N ALA A 262 -6.04 -1.00 14.36
CA ALA A 262 -6.72 0.10 15.03
C ALA A 262 -6.93 1.27 14.06
N PHE A 263 -5.94 1.57 13.22
CA PHE A 263 -6.05 2.62 12.22
C PHE A 263 -7.14 2.32 11.18
N ILE A 264 -7.16 1.11 10.60
CA ILE A 264 -8.17 0.71 9.61
C ILE A 264 -9.58 0.77 10.22
N LEU A 265 -9.75 0.27 11.45
CA LEU A 265 -11.05 0.29 12.12
C LEU A 265 -11.53 1.71 12.42
N TRP A 266 -10.68 2.57 13.00
CA TRP A 266 -11.05 3.96 13.28
C TRP A 266 -11.27 4.77 12.00
N ALA A 267 -10.47 4.53 10.95
CA ALA A 267 -10.65 5.18 9.66
C ALA A 267 -12.00 4.80 9.05
N LEU A 268 -12.37 3.52 9.07
CA LEU A 268 -13.69 3.06 8.62
C LEU A 268 -14.79 3.77 9.40
N ILE A 269 -14.76 3.75 10.74
CA ILE A 269 -15.79 4.40 11.58
C ILE A 269 -15.92 5.89 11.30
N ILE A 270 -14.80 6.63 11.29
CA ILE A 270 -14.81 8.10 11.09
C ILE A 270 -15.33 8.43 9.69
N ILE A 271 -14.87 7.70 8.66
CA ILE A 271 -15.28 7.94 7.28
C ILE A 271 -16.76 7.61 7.12
N THR A 272 -17.23 6.45 7.59
CA THR A 272 -18.65 6.09 7.59
C THR A 272 -19.52 7.13 8.30
N ALA A 273 -19.13 7.56 9.50
CA ALA A 273 -19.86 8.60 10.24
C ALA A 273 -19.89 9.93 9.47
N SER A 274 -18.79 10.30 8.82
CA SER A 274 -18.72 11.52 8.00
C SER A 274 -19.61 11.44 6.76
N GLN A 275 -19.62 10.31 6.03
CA GLN A 275 -20.49 10.09 4.89
C GLN A 275 -21.96 10.07 5.30
N PHE A 276 -22.28 9.41 6.41
CA PHE A 276 -23.62 9.35 6.96
C PHE A 276 -24.14 10.74 7.37
N THR A 277 -23.31 11.55 8.03
CA THR A 277 -23.65 12.94 8.40
C THR A 277 -23.84 13.80 7.17
N SER A 278 -22.95 13.66 6.17
CA SER A 278 -23.04 14.38 4.89
C SER A 278 -24.36 14.06 4.19
N LEU A 279 -24.71 12.78 4.10
CA LEU A 279 -25.95 12.31 3.51
C LEU A 279 -27.17 12.89 4.24
N LEU A 280 -27.22 12.79 5.57
CA LEU A 280 -28.31 13.33 6.39
C LEU A 280 -28.50 14.83 6.19
N MET A 281 -27.40 15.60 6.13
CA MET A 281 -27.47 17.04 5.94
C MET A 281 -27.95 17.40 4.52
N THR A 282 -27.58 16.63 3.51
CA THR A 282 -28.03 16.84 2.12
C THR A 282 -29.46 16.37 1.84
N THR A 283 -30.02 15.42 2.60
CA THR A 283 -31.36 14.86 2.37
C THR A 283 -32.48 15.55 3.18
N ARG A 284 -32.15 16.53 4.02
CA ARG A 284 -33.17 17.32 4.74
C ARG A 284 -34.02 18.15 3.77
N SER A 285 -35.32 18.28 4.04
CA SER A 285 -36.29 18.96 3.16
C SER A 285 -36.00 20.45 2.90
N ASN A 286 -35.26 21.11 3.79
CA ASN A 286 -34.81 22.51 3.62
C ASN A 286 -33.37 22.63 3.10
N ALA A 287 -32.76 21.54 2.59
CA ALA A 287 -31.38 21.56 2.12
C ALA A 287 -31.29 22.15 0.70
N ASP A 288 -30.62 23.30 0.58
CA ASP A 288 -30.26 23.87 -0.72
C ASP A 288 -28.98 23.21 -1.25
N VAL A 289 -29.15 22.15 -2.05
CA VAL A 289 -28.07 21.36 -2.63
C VAL A 289 -27.65 21.95 -3.98
N SER A 290 -27.07 23.14 -3.97
CA SER A 290 -26.41 23.71 -5.14
C SER A 290 -24.93 23.31 -5.17
N ILE A 291 -24.36 23.15 -6.37
CA ILE A 291 -22.94 22.78 -6.58
C ILE A 291 -21.99 23.74 -5.84
N LEU A 292 -22.38 25.02 -5.71
CA LEU A 292 -21.61 26.05 -5.01
C LEU A 292 -21.59 25.87 -3.48
N LYS A 293 -22.62 25.25 -2.90
CA LYS A 293 -22.70 25.02 -1.45
C LYS A 293 -22.22 23.61 -1.06
N ALA A 294 -22.49 22.62 -1.90
CA ALA A 294 -22.18 21.21 -1.64
C ALA A 294 -20.83 20.74 -2.24
N GLY A 295 -20.15 21.56 -3.05
CA GLY A 295 -18.91 21.20 -3.73
C GLY A 295 -17.78 20.78 -2.79
N GLU A 296 -17.53 21.57 -1.73
CA GLU A 296 -16.51 21.26 -0.72
C GLU A 296 -16.82 19.96 0.04
N LEU A 297 -18.10 19.74 0.36
CA LEU A 297 -18.59 18.50 0.99
C LEU A 297 -18.35 17.30 0.08
N ALA A 298 -18.70 17.40 -1.21
CA ALA A 298 -18.51 16.34 -2.18
C ALA A 298 -17.02 16.01 -2.39
N LEU A 299 -16.15 17.01 -2.51
CA LEU A 299 -14.70 16.82 -2.63
C LEU A 299 -14.11 16.14 -1.38
N CYS A 300 -14.55 16.55 -0.20
CA CYS A 300 -14.18 15.90 1.05
C CYS A 300 -14.64 14.43 1.07
N SER A 301 -15.89 14.15 0.71
CA SER A 301 -16.42 12.79 0.67
C SER A 301 -15.67 11.87 -0.29
N VAL A 302 -15.44 12.34 -1.52
CA VAL A 302 -14.72 11.57 -2.55
C VAL A 302 -13.28 11.27 -2.12
N SER A 303 -12.57 12.26 -1.54
CA SER A 303 -11.20 12.06 -1.08
C SER A 303 -11.10 11.08 0.09
N LEU A 304 -11.99 11.17 1.08
CA LEU A 304 -12.06 10.22 2.20
C LEU A 304 -12.34 8.80 1.72
N LEU A 305 -13.34 8.62 0.83
CA LEU A 305 -13.67 7.32 0.25
C LEU A 305 -12.53 6.75 -0.59
N ALA A 306 -11.87 7.57 -1.41
CA ALA A 306 -10.72 7.15 -2.19
C ALA A 306 -9.59 6.60 -1.29
N GLY A 307 -9.28 7.28 -0.18
CA GLY A 307 -8.31 6.80 0.79
C GLY A 307 -8.72 5.48 1.46
N LEU A 308 -9.99 5.34 1.85
CA LEU A 308 -10.53 4.09 2.42
C LEU A 308 -10.47 2.93 1.43
N LEU A 309 -10.82 3.16 0.16
CA LEU A 309 -10.74 2.15 -0.90
C LEU A 309 -9.31 1.71 -1.14
N ILE A 310 -8.33 2.62 -1.10
CA ILE A 310 -6.90 2.27 -1.19
C ILE A 310 -6.52 1.32 -0.05
N LEU A 311 -6.95 1.59 1.18
CA LEU A 311 -6.69 0.72 2.34
C LEU A 311 -7.32 -0.66 2.18
N LEU A 312 -8.63 -0.72 1.92
CA LEU A 312 -9.37 -1.97 1.82
C LEU A 312 -8.90 -2.81 0.63
N ARG A 313 -8.74 -2.21 -0.56
CA ARG A 313 -8.25 -2.92 -1.75
C ARG A 313 -6.84 -3.49 -1.53
N SER A 314 -5.96 -2.74 -0.87
CA SER A 314 -4.61 -3.21 -0.57
C SER A 314 -4.63 -4.40 0.39
N ALA A 315 -5.48 -4.37 1.42
CA ALA A 315 -5.65 -5.46 2.37
C ALA A 315 -6.27 -6.71 1.74
N THR A 316 -7.30 -6.54 0.91
CA THR A 316 -7.93 -7.66 0.20
C THR A 316 -6.98 -8.28 -0.83
N ARG A 317 -6.20 -7.47 -1.57
CA ARG A 317 -5.24 -7.97 -2.57
C ARG A 317 -4.18 -8.87 -1.94
N ILE A 318 -3.59 -8.46 -0.82
CA ILE A 318 -2.58 -9.28 -0.14
C ILE A 318 -3.16 -10.53 0.51
N THR A 319 -4.36 -10.45 1.09
CA THR A 319 -5.06 -11.64 1.63
C THR A 319 -5.36 -12.64 0.52
N HIS A 320 -5.82 -12.17 -0.65
CA HIS A 320 -6.06 -13.03 -1.80
C HIS A 320 -4.79 -13.71 -2.29
N LYS A 321 -3.70 -12.97 -2.46
CA LYS A 321 -2.41 -13.54 -2.89
C LYS A 321 -1.86 -14.52 -1.84
N ALA A 322 -2.00 -14.22 -0.54
CA ALA A 322 -1.61 -15.14 0.53
C ALA A 322 -2.43 -16.43 0.56
N GLN A 323 -3.71 -16.38 0.19
CA GLN A 323 -4.55 -17.56 0.01
C GLN A 323 -4.19 -18.35 -1.26
N ALA A 324 -3.80 -17.68 -2.35
CA ALA A 324 -3.38 -18.38 -3.58
C ALA A 324 -2.19 -19.33 -3.37
N VAL A 325 -1.32 -19.07 -2.39
CA VAL A 325 -0.22 -19.98 -2.01
C VAL A 325 -0.74 -21.36 -1.56
N THR A 326 -1.91 -21.44 -0.91
CA THR A 326 -2.46 -22.75 -0.51
C THR A 326 -2.90 -23.56 -1.73
N CYS A 327 -3.46 -22.89 -2.75
CA CYS A 327 -3.80 -23.49 -4.03
C CYS A 327 -2.55 -23.97 -4.78
N LEU A 328 -1.49 -23.16 -4.80
CA LEU A 328 -0.21 -23.54 -5.39
C LEU A 328 0.39 -24.80 -4.74
N ALA A 329 0.37 -24.87 -3.40
CA ALA A 329 0.85 -26.04 -2.67
C ALA A 329 0.01 -27.30 -2.95
N ALA A 330 -1.32 -27.15 -3.09
CA ALA A 330 -2.20 -28.25 -3.48
C ALA A 330 -1.92 -28.73 -4.91
N LYS A 331 -1.77 -27.81 -5.87
CA LYS A 331 -1.38 -28.12 -7.26
C LYS A 331 -0.04 -28.88 -7.29
N TRP A 332 0.96 -28.39 -6.56
CA TRP A 332 2.27 -29.05 -6.43
C TRP A 332 2.16 -30.47 -5.85
N HIS A 333 1.36 -30.65 -4.79
CA HIS A 333 1.14 -31.97 -4.20
C HIS A 333 0.52 -32.95 -5.19
N VAL A 334 -0.48 -32.51 -5.95
CA VAL A 334 -1.17 -33.33 -6.96
C VAL A 334 -0.20 -33.71 -8.07
N CYS A 335 0.50 -32.75 -8.68
CA CYS A 335 1.47 -33.00 -9.75
C CYS A 335 2.56 -33.98 -9.29
N ALA A 336 3.16 -33.74 -8.12
CA ALA A 336 4.23 -34.59 -7.60
C ALA A 336 3.74 -36.00 -7.18
N THR A 337 2.42 -36.20 -7.02
CA THR A 337 1.82 -37.50 -6.75
C THR A 337 1.52 -38.24 -8.06
N ILE A 338 0.98 -37.57 -9.08
CA ILE A 338 0.74 -38.15 -10.41
C ILE A 338 2.06 -38.62 -11.04
N ASP A 339 3.09 -37.75 -11.06
CA ASP A 339 4.40 -38.10 -11.64
C ASP A 339 5.06 -39.30 -10.94
N SER A 340 4.78 -39.49 -9.64
CA SER A 340 5.30 -40.65 -8.89
C SER A 340 4.66 -41.98 -9.29
N PHE A 341 3.42 -41.96 -9.80
CA PHE A 341 2.76 -43.16 -10.31
C PHE A 341 3.23 -43.48 -11.74
N ASP A 342 3.39 -42.48 -12.60
CA ASP A 342 3.91 -42.69 -13.96
C ASP A 342 5.35 -43.25 -13.96
N SER A 343 6.19 -42.80 -13.01
CA SER A 343 7.54 -43.37 -12.82
C SER A 343 7.52 -44.79 -12.27
N ALA A 344 6.55 -45.16 -11.44
CA ALA A 344 6.45 -46.49 -10.85
C ALA A 344 5.91 -47.54 -11.86
N GLU A 345 5.06 -47.12 -12.80
CA GLU A 345 4.59 -47.99 -13.89
C GLU A 345 5.69 -48.27 -14.92
N ALA A 346 6.64 -47.33 -15.10
CA ALA A 346 7.78 -47.48 -16.00
C ALA A 346 8.88 -48.45 -15.50
N GLU A 347 8.88 -48.83 -14.22
CA GLU A 347 9.92 -49.71 -13.62
C GLU A 347 9.57 -51.22 -13.67
N THR A 348 8.44 -51.61 -14.28
CA THR A 348 8.18 -53.03 -14.56
C THR A 348 8.76 -53.44 -15.92
N PRO A 349 9.65 -54.46 -16.00
CA PRO A 349 10.19 -54.92 -17.28
C PRO A 349 9.15 -55.82 -17.95
N ILE A 350 8.14 -55.22 -18.58
CA ILE A 350 7.25 -55.96 -19.50
C ILE A 350 7.36 -55.35 -20.90
N MET A 351 8.12 -56.08 -21.71
CA MET A 351 8.19 -56.03 -23.16
C MET A 351 6.80 -56.02 -23.82
N ARG A 352 6.34 -54.86 -24.31
CA ARG A 352 5.83 -54.57 -25.68
C ARG A 352 4.75 -53.50 -25.73
N GLY A 353 4.89 -52.66 -26.75
CA GLY A 353 3.75 -52.23 -27.57
C GLY A 353 3.59 -50.72 -27.63
N ALA A 354 3.95 -50.14 -28.78
CA ALA A 354 3.59 -48.78 -29.14
C ALA A 354 2.10 -48.52 -28.87
N SER A 355 1.80 -47.63 -27.94
CA SER A 355 0.52 -46.97 -27.86
C SER A 355 0.77 -45.49 -27.58
N ASN A 356 0.55 -44.69 -28.62
CA ASN A 356 0.48 -43.25 -28.56
C ASN A 356 -0.54 -42.83 -27.49
N GLN A 357 -0.10 -42.17 -26.43
CA GLN A 357 -0.89 -41.11 -25.81
C GLN A 357 -0.11 -39.81 -25.86
N VAL A 358 -0.28 -39.18 -27.02
CA VAL A 358 0.01 -37.78 -27.30
C VAL A 358 -0.93 -36.94 -26.42
N PHE A 359 -0.41 -36.28 -25.39
CA PHE A 359 -0.99 -35.02 -24.95
C PHE A 359 -0.23 -33.89 -25.67
N PRO A 360 -0.93 -33.01 -26.39
CA PRO A 360 -0.29 -32.12 -27.34
C PRO A 360 0.50 -31.02 -26.60
N VAL A 361 1.79 -30.98 -26.90
CA VAL A 361 2.62 -29.77 -26.77
C VAL A 361 2.08 -28.77 -27.79
N ASN A 362 1.35 -27.75 -27.33
CA ASN A 362 1.09 -26.58 -28.17
C ASN A 362 2.23 -25.58 -27.97
N SER A 363 3.07 -25.48 -29.00
CA SER A 363 3.99 -24.36 -29.18
C SER A 363 3.23 -23.11 -29.62
N ASP A 364 3.79 -21.97 -29.22
CA ASP A 364 3.71 -20.65 -29.86
C ASP A 364 2.35 -19.93 -29.96
N GLY A 365 2.26 -18.88 -29.14
CA GLY A 365 1.32 -17.78 -29.28
C GLY A 365 1.92 -16.53 -28.64
N PHE A 366 2.96 -15.98 -29.26
CA PHE A 366 3.43 -14.62 -28.97
C PHE A 366 2.36 -13.65 -29.45
N SER A 367 1.64 -13.03 -28.52
CA SER A 367 0.81 -11.86 -28.82
C SER A 367 1.08 -10.82 -27.74
N ASP A 368 2.00 -9.94 -28.08
CA ASP A 368 2.28 -8.69 -27.41
C ASP A 368 1.02 -7.82 -27.50
N ASN A 369 0.36 -7.58 -26.37
CA ASN A 369 -0.62 -6.52 -26.22
C ASN A 369 -0.40 -5.91 -24.85
N GLU A 370 0.28 -4.78 -24.84
CA GLU A 370 0.34 -3.86 -23.72
C GLU A 370 -1.09 -3.39 -23.39
N ASP A 371 -1.74 -4.03 -22.42
CA ASP A 371 -2.92 -3.47 -21.77
C ASP A 371 -2.61 -3.17 -20.29
N VAL A 372 -2.96 -1.96 -19.89
CA VAL A 372 -2.67 -1.35 -18.61
C VAL A 372 -3.64 -1.93 -17.57
N GLY A 373 -3.43 -3.19 -17.20
CA GLY A 373 -4.31 -3.90 -16.26
C GLY A 373 -3.76 -5.21 -15.71
N ASP A 374 -2.75 -5.82 -16.33
CA ASP A 374 -2.47 -7.25 -16.14
C ASP A 374 -1.31 -7.57 -15.17
N GLU A 375 -1.35 -7.02 -13.96
CA GLU A 375 -0.50 -7.49 -12.85
C GLU A 375 -1.24 -8.46 -11.91
N GLU A 376 -2.36 -9.03 -12.37
CA GLU A 376 -3.26 -9.80 -11.52
C GLU A 376 -3.01 -11.32 -11.55
N ASP A 377 -2.33 -11.89 -12.56
CA ASP A 377 -2.38 -13.35 -12.78
C ASP A 377 -1.06 -14.15 -12.79
N GLU A 378 0.07 -13.57 -12.40
CA GLU A 378 1.32 -14.36 -12.44
C GLU A 378 1.37 -15.51 -11.41
N LEU A 379 0.65 -15.38 -10.28
CA LEU A 379 0.61 -16.41 -9.21
C LEU A 379 -0.49 -17.47 -9.41
N ASP A 380 -1.52 -17.16 -10.20
CA ASP A 380 -2.63 -18.08 -10.53
C ASP A 380 -2.61 -18.42 -12.02
N ASN A 381 -1.40 -18.52 -12.59
CA ASN A 381 -1.26 -18.99 -13.95
C ASN A 381 -1.93 -20.37 -14.05
N THR A 382 -2.96 -20.44 -14.89
CA THR A 382 -3.66 -21.67 -15.27
C THR A 382 -2.79 -22.60 -16.11
N LYS A 383 -1.58 -22.15 -16.48
CA LYS A 383 -0.54 -22.99 -17.06
C LYS A 383 -0.12 -24.03 -16.03
N LEU A 384 -0.44 -25.29 -16.33
CA LEU A 384 0.33 -26.44 -15.86
C LEU A 384 1.77 -26.17 -16.30
N VAL A 385 2.59 -25.63 -15.40
CA VAL A 385 4.04 -25.56 -15.64
C VAL A 385 4.56 -26.94 -15.25
N PRO A 386 4.91 -27.81 -16.21
CA PRO A 386 5.48 -29.10 -15.93
C PRO A 386 6.93 -28.83 -15.56
N SER A 387 7.16 -28.49 -14.29
CA SER A 387 8.51 -28.28 -13.76
C SER A 387 8.82 -29.46 -12.85
N TYR A 388 9.35 -30.49 -13.51
CA TYR A 388 10.26 -31.49 -13.00
C TYR A 388 10.83 -31.14 -11.63
N ALA A 389 10.33 -31.79 -10.59
CA ALA A 389 11.06 -31.92 -9.34
C ALA A 389 11.02 -33.40 -8.98
N TYR A 390 12.12 -34.07 -9.27
CA TYR A 390 12.53 -35.40 -8.81
C TYR A 390 12.54 -35.39 -7.27
N SER A 391 11.36 -35.27 -6.67
CA SER A 391 11.19 -35.02 -5.25
C SER A 391 11.14 -36.38 -4.57
N THR A 392 12.26 -36.80 -4.01
CA THR A 392 12.38 -37.94 -3.09
C THR A 392 11.64 -37.72 -1.76
N ILE A 393 10.71 -36.76 -1.73
CA ILE A 393 9.93 -36.37 -0.55
C ILE A 393 8.76 -37.32 -0.42
N SER A 394 8.64 -37.93 0.75
CA SER A 394 7.53 -38.84 1.03
C SER A 394 6.18 -38.13 0.94
N PHE A 395 5.20 -38.84 0.36
CA PHE A 395 3.81 -38.40 0.26
C PHE A 395 3.28 -37.83 1.59
N GLN A 396 3.58 -38.49 2.71
CA GLN A 396 3.17 -38.06 4.05
C GLN A 396 3.63 -36.64 4.41
N LYS A 397 4.86 -36.26 4.05
CA LYS A 397 5.39 -34.91 4.32
C LYS A 397 4.67 -33.86 3.47
N ARG A 398 4.41 -34.15 2.19
CA ARG A 398 3.70 -33.24 1.29
C ARG A 398 2.25 -33.06 1.73
N GLN A 399 1.55 -34.15 2.07
CA GLN A 399 0.18 -34.12 2.56
C GLN A 399 0.07 -33.31 3.86
N ALA A 400 0.99 -33.53 4.81
CA ALA A 400 1.02 -32.76 6.06
C ALA A 400 1.19 -31.25 5.82
N LEU A 401 2.00 -30.85 4.82
CA LEU A 401 2.19 -29.46 4.45
C LEU A 401 0.91 -28.83 3.85
N VAL A 402 0.25 -29.55 2.94
CA VAL A 402 -1.01 -29.07 2.33
C VAL A 402 -2.10 -28.93 3.40
N THR A 403 -2.29 -29.96 4.23
CA THR A 403 -3.26 -29.90 5.34
C THR A 403 -2.93 -28.79 6.32
N TYR A 404 -1.64 -28.50 6.56
CA TYR A 404 -1.24 -27.34 7.35
C TYR A 404 -1.72 -26.04 6.70
N PHE A 405 -1.50 -25.84 5.39
CA PHE A 405 -1.89 -24.63 4.68
C PHE A 405 -3.40 -24.43 4.61
N GLU A 406 -4.18 -25.49 4.38
CA GLU A 406 -5.65 -25.45 4.37
C GLU A 406 -6.21 -24.97 5.71
N ASN A 407 -5.65 -25.48 6.81
CA ASN A 407 -6.10 -25.14 8.16
C ASN A 407 -5.52 -23.80 8.68
N ASN A 408 -4.52 -23.24 8.00
CA ASN A 408 -3.83 -22.02 8.44
C ASN A 408 -3.86 -20.92 7.40
N ARG A 409 -5.06 -20.39 7.13
CA ARG A 409 -5.21 -19.24 6.24
C ARG A 409 -4.30 -18.07 6.65
N ALA A 410 -3.53 -17.58 5.68
CA ALA A 410 -2.67 -16.42 5.81
C ALA A 410 -3.36 -15.19 5.20
N GLY A 411 -3.23 -14.02 5.84
CA GLY A 411 -3.87 -12.80 5.39
C GLY A 411 -3.82 -11.69 6.44
N ILE A 412 -4.28 -10.50 6.06
CA ILE A 412 -4.45 -9.38 6.99
C ILE A 412 -5.75 -9.59 7.77
N THR A 413 -5.65 -9.56 9.10
CA THR A 413 -6.81 -9.68 9.99
C THR A 413 -6.99 -8.41 10.84
N VAL A 414 -8.22 -8.05 11.15
CA VAL A 414 -8.60 -6.95 12.03
C VAL A 414 -9.49 -7.54 13.11
N TYR A 415 -8.96 -7.64 14.35
CA TYR A 415 -9.65 -8.23 15.51
C TYR A 415 -10.32 -9.59 15.25
N GLY A 416 -9.62 -10.47 14.52
CA GLY A 416 -10.09 -11.82 14.20
C GLY A 416 -10.89 -11.91 12.90
N PHE A 417 -11.34 -10.78 12.34
CA PHE A 417 -11.96 -10.74 11.02
C PHE A 417 -10.90 -10.64 9.93
N MET A 418 -10.94 -11.52 8.94
CA MET A 418 -9.98 -11.50 7.83
C MET A 418 -10.44 -10.51 6.76
N LEU A 419 -9.56 -9.61 6.33
CA LEU A 419 -9.86 -8.66 5.25
C LEU A 419 -9.68 -9.36 3.90
N ASP A 420 -10.73 -10.06 3.45
CA ASP A 420 -10.84 -10.72 2.15
C ASP A 420 -11.98 -10.14 1.29
N ARG A 421 -12.30 -10.75 0.14
CA ARG A 421 -13.39 -10.28 -0.73
C ARG A 421 -14.75 -10.35 -0.03
N THR A 422 -14.99 -11.38 0.79
CA THR A 422 -16.25 -11.53 1.53
C THR A 422 -16.42 -10.43 2.58
N SER A 423 -15.34 -10.10 3.30
CA SER A 423 -15.31 -9.01 4.26
C SER A 423 -15.68 -7.66 3.63
N LEU A 424 -15.19 -7.38 2.43
CA LEU A 424 -15.51 -6.15 1.69
C LEU A 424 -16.99 -6.12 1.32
N HIS A 425 -17.55 -7.22 0.82
CA HIS A 425 -18.98 -7.33 0.55
C HIS A 425 -19.82 -7.15 1.82
N THR A 426 -19.38 -7.66 2.98
CA THR A 426 -20.08 -7.44 4.24
C THR A 426 -20.04 -5.98 4.69
N ILE A 427 -18.89 -5.31 4.58
CA ILE A 427 -18.77 -3.87 4.88
C ILE A 427 -19.70 -3.08 3.96
N PHE A 428 -19.65 -3.33 2.65
CA PHE A 428 -20.52 -2.69 1.69
C PHE A 428 -22.01 -2.94 1.98
N GLY A 429 -22.39 -4.17 2.34
CA GLY A 429 -23.76 -4.50 2.71
C GLY A 429 -24.24 -3.76 3.96
N ILE A 430 -23.38 -3.61 4.97
CA ILE A 430 -23.67 -2.83 6.19
C ILE A 430 -23.85 -1.35 5.84
N GLU A 431 -22.92 -0.77 5.10
CA GLU A 431 -22.98 0.64 4.65
C GLU A 431 -24.25 0.92 3.82
N LEU A 432 -24.54 0.06 2.84
CA LEU A 432 -25.73 0.17 2.00
C LEU A 432 -27.02 0.08 2.84
N SER A 433 -27.07 -0.83 3.81
CA SER A 433 -28.21 -0.97 4.71
C SER A 433 -28.42 0.28 5.57
N LEU A 434 -27.33 0.86 6.10
CA LEU A 434 -27.38 2.12 6.86
C LEU A 434 -27.87 3.29 6.00
N VAL A 435 -27.38 3.38 4.76
CA VAL A 435 -27.81 4.39 3.79
C VAL A 435 -29.29 4.23 3.47
N LEU A 436 -29.74 3.04 3.10
CA LEU A 436 -31.15 2.77 2.78
C LEU A 436 -32.07 3.04 3.97
N TRP A 437 -31.65 2.65 5.17
CA TRP A 437 -32.41 2.93 6.39
C TRP A 437 -32.58 4.44 6.64
N LEU A 438 -31.50 5.22 6.47
CA LEU A 438 -31.55 6.67 6.60
C LEU A 438 -32.47 7.28 5.54
N LEU A 439 -32.31 6.90 4.27
CA LEU A 439 -33.16 7.39 3.18
C LEU A 439 -34.63 7.10 3.46
N GLY A 440 -34.96 5.90 3.94
CA GLY A 440 -36.32 5.54 4.34
C GLY A 440 -36.88 6.45 5.44
N LYS A 441 -36.05 6.86 6.40
CA LYS A 441 -36.45 7.80 7.46
C LYS A 441 -36.57 9.24 6.99
N THR A 442 -35.71 9.70 6.08
CA THR A 442 -35.72 11.10 5.63
C THR A 442 -36.75 11.35 4.54
N ILE A 443 -37.01 10.37 3.66
CA ILE A 443 -37.94 10.51 2.54
C ILE A 443 -39.36 10.08 2.95
N GLY A 444 -39.51 9.07 3.81
CA GLY A 444 -40.83 8.56 4.22
C GLY A 444 -41.55 9.38 5.30
N ILE A 445 -40.95 10.45 5.79
CA ILE A 445 -41.53 11.35 6.82
C ILE A 445 -41.88 12.73 6.20
N SER A 446 -41.66 12.93 4.89
CA SER A 446 -42.07 14.17 4.20
C SER A 446 -43.50 14.14 3.70
#